data_AF-A0A1X0P6P5-F1
#
_entry.id   AF-A0A1X0P6P5-F1
#
_cell.length_a   1.000
_cell.length_b   1.000
_cell.length_c   1.000
_cell.angle_alpha   90.00
_cell.angle_beta   90.00
_cell.angle_gamma   90.00
#
_symmetry.space_group_name_H-M   'P 1'
#
loop_
_entity.id
_entity.type
_entity.pdbx_description
1 polymer ?
#
loop_
_entity_poly.entity_id
_entity_poly.type
_entity_poly.pdbx_seq_one_letter_code
_entity_poly.pdbx_strand_id
1 'polypeptide(L)'
;MSRDHKRSIRVEDAVVDPRLTRTVVPLSWLEQLRSPSVRLQTGYHTEEAVYVPPGYSTVSSGSSGNNNSGNRMSERTAETPNAILAGPVVLYITGQNIPVVLNPYFVPEDIWGLKGKDDEFDLRLGMDAIEQCTLFNEIRPGGLLYSKLPENQNVKPHESLHTTLERYGMKCGLAESPLVPRPWTRMKYMFIDELQRGPKMTEFVGHNPRNGTQWRFSQHNKYFRTGIWRETIRRNEMNEGLHTHSSWQKSPQQSVPEVRFMAPYP
;
A
#
# COMPACT_ATOMS: atom_id res chain seq x y z
N MET A 1 8.03 13.16 11.17
CA MET A 1 7.79 14.44 10.46
C MET A 1 6.42 14.99 10.84
N SER A 2 6.26 16.30 10.88
CA SER A 2 4.94 16.95 11.02
C SER A 2 4.03 16.61 9.83
N ARG A 3 2.70 16.70 10.00
CA ARG A 3 1.72 16.40 8.93
C ARG A 3 1.91 17.22 7.66
N ASP A 4 2.37 18.46 7.78
CA ASP A 4 2.67 19.37 6.67
C ASP A 4 4.12 19.28 6.18
N HIS A 5 4.91 18.37 6.75
CA HIS A 5 6.30 18.08 6.41
C HIS A 5 7.27 19.25 6.60
N LYS A 6 6.88 20.30 7.35
CA LYS A 6 7.76 21.43 7.65
C LYS A 6 8.83 21.11 8.67
N ARG A 7 8.56 20.16 9.57
CA ARG A 7 9.47 19.78 10.65
C ARG A 7 9.75 18.28 10.61
N SER A 8 11.00 17.92 10.83
CA SER A 8 11.49 16.56 10.67
C SER A 8 12.57 16.24 11.68
N ILE A 9 12.56 14.99 12.15
CA ILE A 9 13.57 14.41 13.03
C ILE A 9 14.00 13.13 12.35
N ARG A 10 15.31 12.90 12.26
CA ARG A 10 15.88 11.66 11.74
C ARG A 10 16.26 10.76 12.91
N VAL A 11 15.94 9.48 12.78
CA VAL A 11 16.36 8.42 13.69
C VAL A 11 17.19 7.46 12.86
N GLU A 12 18.41 7.16 13.31
CA GLU A 12 19.32 6.31 12.55
C GLU A 12 18.98 4.84 12.79
N ASP A 13 19.07 4.40 14.03
CA ASP A 13 18.73 3.04 14.44
C ASP A 13 17.52 3.03 15.37
N ALA A 14 16.48 2.32 14.96
CA ALA A 14 15.29 2.07 15.78
C ALA A 14 14.96 0.58 15.76
N VAL A 15 14.67 0.01 16.93
CA VAL A 15 14.34 -1.41 17.04
C VAL A 15 12.92 -1.64 16.54
N VAL A 16 12.74 -2.58 15.62
CA VAL A 16 11.40 -3.03 15.21
C VAL A 16 10.92 -4.10 16.20
N ASP A 17 9.90 -3.76 16.98
CA ASP A 17 9.39 -4.59 18.08
C ASP A 17 7.86 -4.78 17.97
N PRO A 18 7.39 -5.94 17.47
CA PRO A 18 5.96 -6.21 17.30
C PRO A 18 5.21 -6.45 18.61
N ARG A 19 5.89 -6.38 19.77
CA ARG A 19 5.24 -6.48 21.10
C ARG A 19 4.58 -5.16 21.50
N LEU A 20 5.08 -4.05 20.97
CA LEU A 20 4.50 -2.73 21.18
C LEU A 20 3.26 -2.60 20.31
N THR A 21 2.10 -2.32 20.90
CA THR A 21 0.90 -2.07 20.09
C THR A 21 0.97 -0.72 19.38
N ARG A 22 1.66 0.26 19.97
CA ARG A 22 1.84 1.61 19.41
C ARG A 22 3.26 2.12 19.65
N THR A 23 3.77 2.87 18.68
CA THR A 23 5.11 3.46 18.72
C THR A 23 5.19 4.53 19.80
N VAL A 24 6.33 4.55 20.50
CA VAL A 24 6.59 5.47 21.62
C VAL A 24 7.74 6.40 21.22
N VAL A 25 7.60 7.68 21.56
CA VAL A 25 8.60 8.73 21.27
C VAL A 25 8.80 9.65 22.49
N PRO A 26 9.95 10.33 22.61
CA PRO A 26 10.20 11.29 23.67
C PRO A 26 9.19 12.44 23.64
N LEU A 27 8.70 12.84 24.82
CA LEU A 27 7.77 13.97 24.95
C LEU A 27 8.36 15.29 24.41
N SER A 28 9.68 15.47 24.48
CA SER A 28 10.38 16.63 23.94
C SER A 28 10.14 16.84 22.45
N TRP A 29 9.79 15.79 21.70
CA TRP A 29 9.52 15.86 20.27
C TRP A 29 8.12 16.38 19.94
N LEU A 30 7.19 16.42 20.91
CA LEU A 30 5.83 16.90 20.69
C LEU A 30 5.82 18.34 20.16
N GLU A 31 6.54 19.24 20.84
CA GLU A 31 6.66 20.64 20.42
C GLU A 31 7.59 20.82 19.22
N GLN A 32 8.62 19.98 19.09
CA GLN A 32 9.52 20.03 17.93
C GLN A 32 8.78 19.67 16.64
N LEU A 33 7.86 18.72 16.67
CA LEU A 33 7.07 18.30 15.51
C LEU A 33 5.77 19.09 15.33
N ARG A 34 5.37 19.92 16.31
CA ARG A 34 4.16 20.76 16.21
C ARG A 34 4.34 21.82 15.12
N SER A 35 3.54 21.73 14.05
CA SER A 35 3.53 22.70 12.96
C SER A 35 2.10 23.18 12.66
N PRO A 36 1.68 24.31 13.24
CA PRO A 36 0.40 24.96 12.92
C PRO A 36 0.24 25.22 11.43
N SER A 37 -0.88 24.76 10.87
CA SER A 37 -1.22 24.90 9.46
C SER A 37 -2.66 25.35 9.30
N VAL A 38 -3.05 25.78 8.09
CA VAL A 38 -4.42 26.23 7.80
C VAL A 38 -5.47 25.18 8.17
N ARG A 39 -5.16 23.89 7.97
CA ARG A 39 -6.07 22.77 8.29
C ARG A 39 -6.00 22.31 9.75
N LEU A 40 -4.86 22.52 10.42
CA LEU A 40 -4.64 22.15 11.83
C LEU A 40 -4.00 23.33 12.56
N GLN A 41 -4.83 24.20 13.12
CA GLN A 41 -4.38 25.44 13.77
C GLN A 41 -3.50 25.18 15.00
N THR A 42 -3.76 24.10 15.75
CA THR A 42 -3.00 23.69 16.94
C THR A 42 -1.75 22.87 16.61
N GLY A 43 -1.58 22.44 15.35
CA GLY A 43 -0.49 21.59 14.86
C GLY A 43 -0.88 20.11 14.74
N TYR A 44 -1.58 19.56 15.72
CA TYR A 44 -2.08 18.18 15.74
C TYR A 44 -3.61 18.12 15.58
N HIS A 45 -4.12 17.00 15.09
CA HIS A 45 -5.56 16.75 15.03
C HIS A 45 -6.07 16.19 16.36
N THR A 46 -5.33 15.25 16.93
CA THR A 46 -5.59 14.63 18.22
C THR A 46 -4.44 14.94 19.16
N GLU A 47 -4.75 15.37 20.37
CA GLU A 47 -3.80 15.61 21.45
C GLU A 47 -4.52 15.33 22.78
N GLU A 48 -4.30 14.14 23.34
CA GLU A 48 -5.03 13.64 24.50
C GLU A 48 -4.07 13.13 25.57
N ALA A 49 -4.36 13.41 26.84
CA ALA A 49 -3.59 12.87 27.96
C ALA A 49 -4.03 11.42 28.22
N VAL A 50 -3.08 10.47 28.17
CA VAL A 50 -3.33 9.03 28.27
C VAL A 50 -2.39 8.40 29.30
N TYR A 51 -2.81 7.30 29.91
CA TYR A 51 -1.93 6.47 30.72
C TYR A 51 -1.25 5.39 29.87
N VAL A 52 0.06 5.30 29.98
CA VAL A 52 0.90 4.27 29.36
C VAL A 52 1.66 3.55 30.49
N PRO A 53 1.53 2.20 30.61
CA PRO A 53 2.19 1.46 31.68
C PRO A 53 3.72 1.63 31.68
N PRO A 54 4.37 1.75 32.86
CA PRO A 54 5.83 1.75 32.96
C PRO A 54 6.42 0.44 32.42
N GLY A 55 7.47 0.52 31.60
CA GLY A 55 8.12 -0.67 31.02
C GLY A 55 7.41 -1.27 29.81
N TYR A 56 6.51 -0.53 29.15
CA TYR A 56 5.81 -1.02 27.96
C TYR A 56 6.76 -1.34 26.78
N SER A 57 8.03 -0.90 26.79
CA SER A 57 9.12 -1.39 25.89
C SER A 57 10.11 -2.41 26.49
N THR A 58 10.15 -2.64 27.81
CA THR A 58 11.21 -3.43 28.46
C THR A 58 10.98 -4.95 28.44
N VAL A 59 10.07 -5.45 27.59
CA VAL A 59 9.70 -6.88 27.49
C VAL A 59 10.83 -7.77 26.93
N SER A 60 12.08 -7.30 26.89
CA SER A 60 13.23 -7.98 26.25
C SER A 60 14.52 -7.99 27.08
N SER A 61 14.42 -7.94 28.41
CA SER A 61 15.56 -8.27 29.28
C SER A 61 15.41 -9.70 29.78
N GLY A 62 16.23 -10.60 29.24
CA GLY A 62 16.30 -11.99 29.68
C GLY A 62 16.47 -12.11 31.21
N SER A 63 15.75 -13.08 31.75
CA SER A 63 15.72 -13.51 33.15
C SER A 63 17.10 -13.60 33.82
N SER A 64 17.25 -12.92 34.95
CA SER A 64 18.06 -13.38 36.07
C SER A 64 17.39 -12.97 37.38
N GLY A 65 16.80 -13.99 38.03
CA GLY A 65 16.44 -14.12 39.45
C GLY A 65 15.99 -12.89 40.23
N ASN A 66 14.71 -12.85 40.64
CA ASN A 66 14.38 -13.31 42.00
C ASN A 66 12.86 -13.45 42.16
N ASN A 67 12.43 -14.67 42.51
CA ASN A 67 11.09 -14.94 43.00
C ASN A 67 10.92 -14.28 44.37
N ASN A 68 10.21 -13.15 44.44
CA ASN A 68 9.35 -12.81 45.58
C ASN A 68 8.56 -11.51 45.34
N SER A 69 7.34 -11.65 44.86
CA SER A 69 6.17 -10.89 45.31
C SER A 69 4.96 -11.52 44.63
N GLY A 70 4.09 -12.21 45.35
CA GLY A 70 3.21 -11.54 46.30
C GLY A 70 2.00 -11.06 45.51
N ASN A 71 1.05 -11.97 45.31
CA ASN A 71 -0.28 -11.74 44.76
C ASN A 71 -0.92 -10.52 45.46
N ARG A 72 -0.77 -9.32 44.89
CA ARG A 72 -1.51 -8.12 45.28
C ARG A 72 -2.52 -7.83 44.19
N MET A 73 -3.74 -8.30 44.44
CA MET A 73 -4.93 -7.56 44.03
C MET A 73 -4.75 -6.12 44.52
N SER A 74 -4.34 -5.23 43.62
CA SER A 74 -4.35 -3.79 43.86
C SER A 74 -5.55 -3.22 43.14
N GLU A 75 -6.34 -2.49 43.91
CA GLU A 75 -7.52 -1.75 43.50
C GLU A 75 -7.29 -0.94 42.22
N ARG A 76 -8.35 -0.80 41.40
CA ARG A 76 -8.43 0.18 40.31
C ARG A 76 -8.38 1.60 40.90
N THR A 77 -7.20 2.07 41.28
CA THR A 77 -6.93 3.51 41.41
C THR A 77 -6.89 4.08 40.01
N ALA A 78 -7.71 5.09 39.74
CA ALA A 78 -7.76 5.79 38.46
C ALA A 78 -6.34 6.17 38.02
N GLU A 79 -5.87 5.56 36.94
CA GLU A 79 -4.52 5.71 36.43
C GLU A 79 -4.30 7.17 36.04
N THR A 80 -3.42 7.88 36.75
CA THR A 80 -3.12 9.28 36.46
C THR A 80 -2.41 9.37 35.10
N PRO A 81 -2.83 10.27 34.18
CA PRO A 81 -2.24 10.36 32.85
C PRO A 81 -0.75 10.69 32.94
N ASN A 82 0.07 9.91 32.24
CA ASN A 82 1.53 10.01 32.28
C ASN A 82 2.17 10.14 30.89
N ALA A 83 1.36 10.23 29.83
CA ALA A 83 1.81 10.42 28.45
C ALA A 83 0.79 11.24 27.65
N ILE A 84 1.19 11.68 26.46
CA ILE A 84 0.31 12.38 25.51
C ILE A 84 0.20 11.54 24.24
N LEU A 85 -1.02 11.22 23.84
CA LEU A 85 -1.30 10.66 22.53
C LEU A 85 -1.49 11.83 21.56
N ALA A 86 -0.59 11.99 20.59
CA ALA A 86 -0.71 13.06 19.61
C ALA A 86 -0.49 12.60 18.17
N GLY A 87 -1.19 13.21 17.23
CA GLY A 87 -1.06 12.89 15.81
C GLY A 87 -2.00 13.69 14.90
N PRO A 88 -1.92 13.52 13.57
CA PRO A 88 -1.07 12.55 12.87
C PRO A 88 0.37 13.04 12.68
N VAL A 89 1.34 12.14 12.93
CA VAL A 89 2.76 12.30 12.63
C VAL A 89 3.13 11.38 11.48
N VAL A 90 3.82 11.91 10.46
CA VAL A 90 4.25 11.13 9.30
C VAL A 90 5.64 10.53 9.56
N LEU A 91 5.79 9.24 9.36
CA LEU A 91 7.05 8.51 9.47
C LEU A 91 7.43 7.92 8.10
N TYR A 92 8.67 8.17 7.68
CA TYR A 92 9.28 7.55 6.51
C TYR A 92 10.32 6.56 7.00
N ILE A 93 10.12 5.29 6.67
CA ILE A 93 11.06 4.20 6.99
C ILE A 93 11.87 3.89 5.74
N THR A 94 13.19 3.88 5.88
CA THR A 94 14.09 3.49 4.79
C THR A 94 13.74 2.08 4.29
N GLY A 95 13.61 1.91 2.97
CA GLY A 95 13.16 0.66 2.36
C GLY A 95 11.65 0.55 2.16
N GLN A 96 10.86 1.54 2.60
CA GLN A 96 9.42 1.63 2.34
C GLN A 96 9.10 2.77 1.37
N ASN A 97 8.18 2.53 0.44
CA ASN A 97 7.74 3.54 -0.54
C ASN A 97 6.49 4.32 -0.06
N ILE A 98 5.80 3.82 0.96
CA ILE A 98 4.55 4.38 1.48
C ILE A 98 4.85 5.04 2.84
N PRO A 99 4.45 6.30 3.06
CA PRO A 99 4.57 6.92 4.37
C PRO A 99 3.64 6.24 5.37
N VAL A 100 4.15 6.04 6.58
CA VAL A 100 3.38 5.55 7.72
C VAL A 100 2.83 6.74 8.47
N VAL A 101 1.56 6.68 8.87
CA VAL A 101 0.94 7.74 9.67
C VAL A 101 0.69 7.21 11.07
N LEU A 102 1.32 7.85 12.04
CA LEU A 102 1.30 7.45 13.44
C LEU A 102 0.54 8.45 14.30
N ASN A 103 -0.10 7.92 15.33
CA ASN A 103 -0.50 8.69 16.51
C ASN A 103 0.30 8.10 17.68
N PRO A 104 1.60 8.43 17.83
CA PRO A 104 2.46 7.79 18.82
C PRO A 104 2.14 8.26 20.24
N TYR A 105 2.63 7.51 21.22
CA TYR A 105 2.68 7.97 22.60
C TYR A 105 3.92 8.84 22.83
N PHE A 106 3.72 10.09 23.21
CA PHE A 106 4.75 11.02 23.66
C PHE A 106 4.92 10.89 25.17
N VAL A 107 6.05 10.34 25.61
CA VAL A 107 6.28 9.97 27.02
C VAL A 107 7.45 10.77 27.61
N PRO A 108 7.33 11.31 28.85
CA PRO A 108 8.44 11.96 29.55
C PRO A 108 9.64 11.02 29.73
N GLU A 109 10.86 11.57 29.66
CA GLU A 109 12.10 10.78 29.75
C GLU A 109 12.21 10.02 31.09
N ASP A 110 11.74 10.63 32.18
CA ASP A 110 11.80 10.08 33.55
C ASP A 110 10.98 8.79 33.72
N ILE A 111 9.91 8.63 32.94
CA ILE A 111 8.93 7.55 33.11
C ILE A 111 9.33 6.31 32.31
N TRP A 112 9.99 6.52 31.17
CA TRP A 112 10.33 5.45 30.24
C TRP A 112 11.79 5.02 30.30
N GLY A 113 12.69 5.88 30.78
CA GLY A 113 14.12 5.59 30.76
C GLY A 113 14.63 5.39 29.33
N LEU A 114 14.16 6.20 28.37
CA LEU A 114 14.60 6.14 26.95
C LEU A 114 16.11 6.36 26.78
N LYS A 115 16.82 6.84 27.81
CA LYS A 115 18.27 6.96 27.82
C LYS A 115 18.91 5.61 28.13
N GLY A 116 19.54 5.02 27.11
CA GLY A 116 20.42 3.86 27.25
C GLY A 116 21.70 4.19 28.05
N LYS A 117 22.60 3.21 28.13
CA LYS A 117 23.84 3.33 28.93
C LYS A 117 24.82 4.41 28.44
N ASP A 118 24.66 4.90 27.21
CA ASP A 118 25.59 5.84 26.55
C ASP A 118 24.87 7.08 25.94
N ASP A 119 23.76 7.54 26.54
CA ASP A 119 22.93 8.67 26.03
C ASP A 119 22.27 8.44 24.66
N GLU A 120 22.28 7.18 24.17
CA GLU A 120 21.50 6.75 23.01
C GLU A 120 20.01 6.58 23.37
N PHE A 121 19.14 7.03 22.47
CA PHE A 121 17.70 6.84 22.60
C PHE A 121 17.29 5.42 22.16
N ASP A 122 16.76 4.59 23.06
CA ASP A 122 16.17 3.28 22.73
C ASP A 122 14.77 3.46 22.10
N LEU A 123 14.76 3.93 20.85
CA LEU A 123 13.54 4.12 20.07
C LEU A 123 13.10 2.80 19.44
N ARG A 124 11.81 2.51 19.58
CA ARG A 124 11.22 1.28 19.08
C ARG A 124 9.97 1.54 18.27
N LEU A 125 9.89 0.91 17.11
CA LEU A 125 8.73 0.92 16.22
C LEU A 125 7.78 -0.21 16.61
N GLY A 126 6.54 0.17 16.89
CA GLY A 126 5.49 -0.78 17.25
C GLY A 126 4.69 -1.30 16.07
N MET A 127 3.68 -2.11 16.39
CA MET A 127 2.75 -2.71 15.44
C MET A 127 1.99 -1.66 14.62
N ASP A 128 1.68 -0.49 15.19
CA ASP A 128 1.07 0.63 14.48
C ASP A 128 1.85 1.05 13.22
N ALA A 129 3.18 1.02 13.27
CA ALA A 129 4.04 1.29 12.13
C ALA A 129 4.21 0.06 11.23
N ILE A 130 4.38 -1.12 11.84
CA ILE A 130 4.64 -2.38 11.13
C ILE A 130 3.46 -2.75 10.22
N GLU A 131 2.22 -2.61 10.70
CA GLU A 131 0.98 -2.94 9.97
C GLU A 131 0.79 -2.14 8.67
N GLN A 132 1.37 -0.94 8.61
CA GLN A 132 1.28 -0.05 7.46
C GLN A 132 2.41 -0.27 6.43
N CYS A 133 3.38 -1.14 6.75
CA CYS A 133 4.60 -1.34 5.97
C CYS A 133 4.67 -2.71 5.32
N THR A 134 5.62 -2.87 4.38
CA THR A 134 6.03 -4.22 3.94
C THR A 134 6.71 -5.03 5.05
N LEU A 135 7.14 -4.38 6.14
CA LEU A 135 7.55 -5.03 7.40
C LEU A 135 6.48 -5.94 7.98
N PHE A 136 5.19 -5.71 7.66
CA PHE A 136 4.12 -6.63 8.00
C PHE A 136 4.34 -8.04 7.43
N ASN A 137 5.06 -8.20 6.31
CA ASN A 137 5.36 -9.54 5.80
C ASN A 137 6.36 -10.30 6.70
N GLU A 138 7.21 -9.58 7.43
CA GLU A 138 8.19 -10.16 8.35
C GLU A 138 7.56 -10.71 9.64
N ILE A 139 6.30 -10.37 9.92
CA ILE A 139 5.55 -10.95 11.05
C ILE A 139 4.89 -12.29 10.70
N ARG A 140 4.93 -12.72 9.43
CA ARG A 140 4.32 -14.00 9.01
C ARG A 140 5.27 -15.16 9.32
N PRO A 141 4.78 -16.42 9.38
CA PRO A 141 5.64 -17.57 9.59
C PRO A 141 6.81 -17.60 8.60
N GLY A 142 8.04 -17.70 9.13
CA GLY A 142 9.29 -17.65 8.35
C GLY A 142 9.92 -16.27 8.22
N GLY A 143 9.20 -15.20 8.56
CA GLY A 143 9.75 -13.84 8.63
C GLY A 143 10.61 -13.61 9.87
N LEU A 144 11.46 -12.58 9.82
CA LEU A 144 12.45 -12.30 10.85
C LEU A 144 11.85 -11.81 12.18
N LEU A 145 10.63 -11.27 12.16
CA LEU A 145 9.93 -10.75 13.33
C LEU A 145 8.97 -11.78 13.95
N TYR A 146 8.75 -12.93 13.30
CA TYR A 146 7.81 -13.96 13.76
C TYR A 146 8.14 -14.46 15.17
N SER A 147 9.43 -14.61 15.49
CA SER A 147 9.89 -15.05 16.81
C SER A 147 9.69 -14.02 17.93
N LYS A 148 9.48 -12.75 17.58
CA LYS A 148 9.27 -11.65 18.53
C LYS A 148 7.80 -11.42 18.86
N LEU A 149 6.87 -12.05 18.14
CA LEU A 149 5.44 -11.94 18.42
C LEU A 149 5.11 -12.38 19.86
N PRO A 150 4.09 -11.78 20.49
CA PRO A 150 3.61 -12.22 21.78
C PRO A 150 3.12 -13.67 21.71
N GLU A 151 3.34 -14.44 22.78
CA GLU A 151 2.91 -15.82 22.85
C GLU A 151 1.39 -15.92 22.66
N ASN A 152 0.98 -16.74 21.71
CA ASN A 152 -0.42 -16.93 21.37
C ASN A 152 -0.63 -18.39 20.92
N GLN A 153 -1.81 -18.95 21.17
CA GLN A 153 -2.14 -20.32 20.76
C GLN A 153 -1.95 -20.56 19.25
N ASN A 154 -2.10 -19.49 18.45
CA ASN A 154 -1.96 -19.53 17.00
C ASN A 154 -0.51 -19.43 16.51
N VAL A 155 0.44 -19.06 17.38
CA VAL A 155 1.84 -18.79 17.03
C VAL A 155 2.72 -19.83 17.70
N LYS A 156 3.50 -20.57 16.90
CA LYS A 156 4.42 -21.60 17.40
C LYS A 156 5.85 -21.22 17.02
N PRO A 157 6.58 -20.47 17.87
CA PRO A 157 7.86 -19.85 17.48
C PRO A 157 8.99 -20.86 17.28
N HIS A 158 8.91 -22.04 17.91
CA HIS A 158 9.95 -23.08 17.83
C HIS A 158 9.67 -24.14 16.75
N GLU A 159 8.57 -24.03 16.02
CA GLU A 159 8.23 -24.96 14.95
C GLU A 159 8.99 -24.61 13.67
N SER A 160 9.40 -25.63 12.90
CA SER A 160 10.01 -25.38 11.60
C SER A 160 8.99 -24.72 10.64
N LEU A 161 9.48 -23.90 9.72
CA LEU A 161 8.62 -23.25 8.72
C LEU A 161 7.81 -24.28 7.92
N HIS A 162 8.46 -25.37 7.49
CA HIS A 162 7.82 -26.41 6.70
C HIS A 162 6.68 -27.07 7.47
N THR A 163 6.90 -27.47 8.72
CA THR A 163 5.86 -28.11 9.55
C THR A 163 4.66 -27.19 9.78
N THR A 164 4.92 -25.89 9.98
CA THR A 164 3.85 -24.89 10.12
C THR A 164 3.01 -24.79 8.84
N LEU A 165 3.65 -24.73 7.67
CA LEU A 165 2.98 -24.62 6.38
C LEU A 165 2.29 -25.93 5.95
N GLU A 166 2.85 -27.09 6.29
CA GLU A 166 2.23 -28.40 6.05
C GLU A 166 0.91 -28.55 6.81
N ARG A 167 0.87 -28.06 8.06
CA ARG A 167 -0.37 -27.98 8.84
C ARG A 167 -1.43 -27.10 8.15
N TYR A 168 -1.01 -26.07 7.42
CA TYR A 168 -1.91 -25.23 6.60
C TYR A 168 -2.20 -25.83 5.22
N GLY A 169 -1.61 -26.98 4.87
CA GLY A 169 -1.90 -27.70 3.64
C GLY A 169 -0.82 -27.63 2.56
N MET A 170 0.37 -27.07 2.83
CA MET A 170 1.51 -27.22 1.93
C MET A 170 1.88 -28.71 1.80
N LYS A 171 2.06 -29.17 0.56
CA LYS A 171 2.39 -30.59 0.27
C LYS A 171 3.66 -30.76 -0.56
N CYS A 172 3.92 -29.84 -1.47
CA CYS A 172 5.04 -29.84 -2.40
C CYS A 172 5.54 -28.41 -2.58
N GLY A 173 6.66 -28.25 -3.30
CA GLY A 173 7.21 -26.95 -3.63
C GLY A 173 6.31 -26.12 -4.56
N LEU A 174 6.71 -24.87 -4.80
CA LEU A 174 5.97 -23.95 -5.67
C LEU A 174 5.84 -24.50 -7.10
N ALA A 175 4.60 -24.79 -7.51
CA ALA A 175 4.27 -25.32 -8.85
C ALA A 175 5.12 -26.54 -9.25
N GLU A 176 5.41 -27.41 -8.28
CA GLU A 176 6.14 -28.66 -8.51
C GLU A 176 5.28 -29.69 -9.25
N SER A 177 4.00 -29.80 -8.88
CA SER A 177 3.05 -30.66 -9.56
C SER A 177 2.79 -30.18 -11.00
N PRO A 178 2.81 -31.07 -12.00
CA PRO A 178 2.53 -30.70 -13.40
C PRO A 178 1.08 -30.25 -13.63
N LEU A 179 0.19 -30.45 -12.65
CA LEU A 179 -1.21 -30.03 -12.70
C LEU A 179 -1.40 -28.53 -12.47
N VAL A 180 -0.44 -27.87 -11.82
CA VAL A 180 -0.51 -26.43 -11.54
C VAL A 180 0.34 -25.66 -12.55
N PRO A 181 -0.23 -24.67 -13.28
CA PRO A 181 0.53 -23.85 -14.21
C PRO A 181 1.71 -23.15 -13.52
N ARG A 182 2.87 -23.16 -14.18
CA ARG A 182 4.08 -22.53 -13.64
C ARG A 182 3.92 -21.00 -13.57
N PRO A 183 4.36 -20.35 -12.48
CA PRO A 183 3.98 -18.97 -12.17
C PRO A 183 4.46 -17.96 -13.23
N TRP A 184 5.61 -18.20 -13.85
CA TRP A 184 6.17 -17.31 -14.88
C TRP A 184 5.38 -17.31 -16.19
N THR A 185 4.45 -18.25 -16.40
CA THR A 185 3.59 -18.27 -17.59
C THR A 185 2.29 -17.48 -17.41
N ARG A 186 2.06 -16.91 -16.22
CA ARG A 186 0.84 -16.14 -15.89
C ARG A 186 0.63 -14.93 -16.81
N MET A 187 1.70 -14.20 -17.11
CA MET A 187 1.69 -13.07 -18.03
C MET A 187 2.66 -13.36 -19.18
N LYS A 188 2.12 -13.76 -20.33
CA LYS A 188 2.93 -14.11 -21.50
C LYS A 188 3.33 -12.90 -22.34
N TYR A 189 2.42 -11.93 -22.46
CA TYR A 189 2.61 -10.73 -23.27
C TYR A 189 2.35 -9.50 -22.44
N MET A 190 3.21 -8.50 -22.61
CA MET A 190 3.03 -7.15 -22.09
C MET A 190 2.77 -6.24 -23.29
N PHE A 191 1.58 -5.64 -23.34
CA PHE A 191 1.19 -4.78 -24.47
C PHE A 191 1.62 -3.34 -24.20
N ILE A 192 2.69 -2.91 -24.87
CA ILE A 192 3.21 -1.53 -24.79
C ILE A 192 3.17 -0.93 -26.20
N ASP A 193 2.24 -0.02 -26.42
CA ASP A 193 1.90 0.54 -27.74
C ASP A 193 3.09 1.19 -28.47
N GLU A 194 3.96 1.88 -27.73
CA GLU A 194 5.13 2.53 -28.29
C GLU A 194 6.19 1.53 -28.78
N LEU A 195 6.30 0.37 -28.11
CA LEU A 195 7.26 -0.67 -28.47
C LEU A 195 6.75 -1.57 -29.61
N GLN A 196 5.43 -1.71 -29.76
CA GLN A 196 4.85 -2.56 -30.80
C GLN A 196 3.59 -1.96 -31.42
N ARG A 197 3.57 -1.94 -32.76
CA ARG A 197 2.43 -1.55 -33.60
C ARG A 197 1.99 -0.07 -33.48
N GLY A 198 2.55 0.72 -32.57
CA GLY A 198 2.25 2.15 -32.45
C GLY A 198 0.90 2.45 -31.77
N PRO A 199 0.50 3.72 -31.65
CA PRO A 199 -0.74 4.10 -30.96
C PRO A 199 -2.01 3.65 -31.68
N LYS A 200 -3.10 3.58 -30.92
CA LYS A 200 -4.46 3.37 -31.42
C LYS A 200 -4.97 4.65 -32.08
N MET A 201 -5.70 4.53 -33.19
CA MET A 201 -6.53 5.61 -33.73
C MET A 201 -7.75 5.77 -32.83
N THR A 202 -7.93 6.96 -32.26
CA THR A 202 -9.01 7.25 -31.32
C THR A 202 -10.03 8.19 -31.95
N GLU A 203 -11.21 7.68 -32.24
CA GLU A 203 -12.36 8.44 -32.74
C GLU A 203 -13.49 8.40 -31.71
N PHE A 204 -14.49 9.26 -31.87
CA PHE A 204 -15.70 9.20 -31.06
C PHE A 204 -16.93 9.66 -31.83
N VAL A 205 -18.07 9.06 -31.51
CA VAL A 205 -19.40 9.48 -31.94
C VAL A 205 -20.23 9.78 -30.69
N GLY A 206 -20.51 11.06 -30.48
CA GLY A 206 -21.18 11.59 -29.29
C GLY A 206 -20.70 13.01 -28.99
N HIS A 207 -21.06 13.53 -27.81
CA HIS A 207 -20.74 14.92 -27.47
C HIS A 207 -19.23 15.17 -27.25
N ASN A 208 -18.52 14.23 -26.63
CA ASN A 208 -17.11 14.36 -26.27
C ASN A 208 -16.43 12.99 -26.31
N PRO A 209 -15.08 12.92 -26.37
CA PRO A 209 -14.35 11.64 -26.33
C PRO A 209 -14.68 10.75 -25.12
N ARG A 210 -15.04 11.35 -23.99
CA ARG A 210 -15.39 10.63 -22.74
C ARG A 210 -16.84 10.17 -22.69
N ASN A 211 -17.74 10.83 -23.42
CA ASN A 211 -19.19 10.60 -23.38
C ASN A 211 -19.70 9.86 -24.62
N GLY A 212 -18.92 9.83 -25.70
CA GLY A 212 -19.24 9.15 -26.95
C GLY A 212 -18.73 7.72 -26.98
N THR A 213 -19.19 6.98 -27.99
CA THR A 213 -18.64 5.65 -28.30
C THR A 213 -17.49 5.77 -29.29
N GLN A 214 -16.50 4.88 -29.20
CA GLN A 214 -15.44 4.76 -30.20
C GLN A 214 -15.94 4.14 -31.51
N TRP A 215 -17.09 3.47 -31.47
CA TRP A 215 -17.67 2.81 -32.63
C TRP A 215 -18.40 3.81 -33.51
N ARG A 216 -18.08 3.78 -34.82
CA ARG A 216 -18.96 4.34 -35.85
C ARG A 216 -20.20 3.47 -36.02
N PHE A 217 -21.23 4.00 -36.67
CA PHE A 217 -22.40 3.22 -37.05
C PHE A 217 -22.07 2.27 -38.23
N SER A 218 -22.64 1.06 -38.21
CA SER A 218 -22.38 0.04 -39.23
C SER A 218 -23.11 0.31 -40.56
N GLN A 219 -22.77 -0.48 -41.59
CA GLN A 219 -23.36 -0.44 -42.93
C GLN A 219 -24.89 -0.64 -42.96
N HIS A 220 -25.49 -1.13 -41.88
CA HIS A 220 -26.93 -1.39 -41.81
C HIS A 220 -27.77 -0.14 -41.56
N ASN A 221 -27.13 0.99 -41.19
CA ASN A 221 -27.81 2.26 -40.98
C ASN A 221 -28.58 2.69 -42.25
N LYS A 222 -29.84 3.11 -42.06
CA LYS A 222 -30.76 3.52 -43.14
C LYS A 222 -30.12 4.54 -44.09
N TYR A 223 -29.35 5.49 -43.57
CA TYR A 223 -28.77 6.59 -44.35
C TYR A 223 -27.54 6.19 -45.17
N PHE A 224 -26.93 5.02 -44.90
CA PHE A 224 -25.70 4.60 -45.57
C PHE A 224 -25.93 3.67 -46.75
N ARG A 225 -27.05 2.92 -46.77
CA ARG A 225 -27.29 1.84 -47.76
C ARG A 225 -27.22 2.32 -49.22
N THR A 226 -27.85 3.45 -49.54
CA THR A 226 -27.86 3.99 -50.91
C THR A 226 -26.46 4.44 -51.33
N GLY A 227 -25.69 5.04 -50.42
CA GLY A 227 -24.31 5.46 -50.67
C GLY A 227 -23.39 4.25 -50.88
N ILE A 228 -23.45 3.26 -49.99
CA ILE A 228 -22.69 2.00 -50.09
C ILE A 228 -23.01 1.25 -51.39
N TRP A 229 -24.28 1.21 -51.80
CA TRP A 229 -24.68 0.63 -53.07
C TRP A 229 -24.00 1.30 -54.26
N ARG A 230 -24.05 2.65 -54.33
CA ARG A 230 -23.37 3.42 -55.39
C ARG A 230 -21.86 3.18 -55.38
N GLU A 231 -21.26 3.14 -54.19
CA GLU A 231 -19.83 2.85 -53.95
C GLU A 231 -19.41 1.46 -54.45
N THR A 232 -20.32 0.50 -54.39
CA THR A 232 -20.07 -0.88 -54.84
C THR A 232 -20.16 -0.99 -56.37
N ILE A 233 -21.18 -0.35 -56.98
CA ILE A 233 -21.42 -0.43 -58.42
C ILE A 233 -20.42 0.42 -59.21
N ARG A 234 -20.20 1.67 -58.80
CA ARG A 234 -19.27 2.61 -59.45
C ARG A 234 -18.04 2.77 -58.57
N ARG A 235 -17.30 1.67 -58.42
CA ARG A 235 -16.19 1.56 -57.46
C ARG A 235 -15.02 2.50 -57.77
N ASN A 236 -14.80 2.87 -59.03
CA ASN A 236 -13.65 3.70 -59.39
C ASN A 236 -13.95 5.21 -59.31
N GLU A 237 -15.22 5.59 -59.24
CA GLU A 237 -15.67 6.97 -59.08
C GLU A 237 -15.76 7.33 -57.59
N MET A 238 -15.66 8.63 -57.30
CA MET A 238 -15.99 9.17 -55.99
C MET A 238 -17.51 9.35 -55.91
N ASN A 239 -18.16 8.79 -54.88
CA ASN A 239 -19.61 8.95 -54.70
C ASN A 239 -19.92 9.81 -53.46
N GLU A 240 -20.86 10.74 -53.63
CA GLU A 240 -21.37 11.57 -52.55
C GLU A 240 -22.30 10.78 -51.60
N GLY A 241 -22.25 11.08 -50.30
CA GLY A 241 -23.17 10.54 -49.30
C GLY A 241 -22.60 10.49 -47.88
N LEU A 242 -23.47 10.21 -46.89
CA LEU A 242 -23.08 10.05 -45.48
C LEU A 242 -22.43 8.69 -45.18
N HIS A 243 -22.36 7.77 -46.15
CA HIS A 243 -21.80 6.42 -45.96
C HIS A 243 -20.31 6.42 -45.59
N THR A 244 -19.60 7.53 -45.85
CA THR A 244 -18.21 7.76 -45.43
C THR A 244 -18.03 7.78 -43.92
N HIS A 245 -19.08 8.12 -43.16
CA HIS A 245 -19.09 8.10 -41.69
C HIS A 245 -19.40 6.73 -41.11
N SER A 246 -19.67 5.73 -41.96
CA SER A 246 -19.89 4.37 -41.50
C SER A 246 -18.57 3.70 -41.11
N SER A 247 -18.65 2.59 -40.38
CA SER A 247 -17.49 1.74 -40.11
C SER A 247 -16.99 1.01 -41.37
N TRP A 248 -17.84 0.90 -42.40
CA TRP A 248 -17.54 0.22 -43.66
C TRP A 248 -17.08 1.22 -44.72
N GLN A 249 -16.05 0.85 -45.49
CA GLN A 249 -15.58 1.64 -46.62
C GLN A 249 -14.87 0.78 -47.67
N LYS A 250 -14.62 1.38 -48.85
CA LYS A 250 -14.01 0.71 -50.01
C LYS A 250 -12.60 0.19 -49.76
N SER A 251 -11.81 0.88 -48.92
CA SER A 251 -10.44 0.47 -48.61
C SER A 251 -10.41 -0.84 -47.80
N PRO A 252 -9.39 -1.70 -47.96
CA PRO A 252 -9.26 -2.90 -47.13
C PRO A 252 -9.21 -2.59 -45.63
N GLN A 253 -8.53 -1.50 -45.25
CA GLN A 253 -8.54 -0.99 -43.89
C GLN A 253 -9.90 -0.38 -43.55
N GLN A 254 -10.61 -1.00 -42.60
CA GLN A 254 -11.91 -0.53 -42.10
C GLN A 254 -11.74 0.43 -40.91
N SER A 255 -12.77 1.24 -40.67
CA SER A 255 -12.82 2.19 -39.54
C SER A 255 -13.51 1.55 -38.34
N VAL A 256 -12.75 0.72 -37.63
CA VAL A 256 -13.12 0.09 -36.36
C VAL A 256 -12.22 0.64 -35.23
N PRO A 257 -12.63 0.53 -33.96
CA PRO A 257 -11.78 0.96 -32.86
C PRO A 257 -10.42 0.26 -32.81
N GLU A 258 -9.44 0.93 -32.22
CA GLU A 258 -8.10 0.39 -31.94
C GLU A 258 -7.23 0.07 -33.16
N VAL A 259 -7.56 0.61 -34.34
CA VAL A 259 -6.71 0.52 -35.53
C VAL A 259 -5.34 1.16 -35.24
N ARG A 260 -4.28 0.41 -35.56
CA ARG A 260 -2.88 0.81 -35.33
C ARG A 260 -2.34 1.53 -36.56
N PHE A 261 -2.72 2.79 -36.71
CA PHE A 261 -2.51 3.56 -37.93
C PHE A 261 -1.04 3.94 -38.20
N MET A 262 -0.18 3.90 -37.19
CA MET A 262 1.28 4.13 -37.33
C MET A 262 2.07 2.82 -37.44
N ALA A 263 1.41 1.67 -37.54
CA ALA A 263 2.12 0.41 -37.63
C ALA A 263 2.87 0.30 -38.97
N PRO A 264 4.09 -0.28 -39.01
CA PRO A 264 4.84 -0.41 -40.26
C PRO A 264 4.15 -1.26 -41.34
N TYR A 265 3.28 -2.18 -40.93
CA TYR A 265 2.57 -3.07 -41.85
C TYR A 265 1.05 -2.96 -41.63
N PRO A 266 0.25 -2.77 -42.71
CA PRO A 266 -1.22 -2.72 -42.67
C PRO A 266 -1.86 -3.97 -42.06
#